data_AF-A0A7T0C0M5-F1
#
_entry.id   AF-A0A7T0C0M5-F1
#
_cell.length_a   1.000
_cell.length_b   1.000
_cell.length_c   1.000
_cell.angle_alpha   90.00
_cell.angle_beta   90.00
_cell.angle_gamma   90.00
#
_symmetry.space_group_name_H-M   'P 1'
#
loop_
_entity.id
_entity.type
_entity.pdbx_description
1 polymer ?
#
loop_
_entity_poly.entity_id
_entity_poly.type
_entity_poly.pdbx_seq_one_letter_code
_entity_poly.pdbx_strand_id
1 'polypeptide(L)'
;MNTPRRKDFEVFWGIVQKEIHTHPVIVDNSYCKWFKKGEASEAQIIDLFEQFAVFSKWFLLAQLMRLLNASDRESETHARYILANELGVGINPDGSTEEQPFKTRWAHINWLRDTARPLNLDPDKLGSWESSSPQTKEFIKGLESTYGSKDGEFGRGASYAIETWAAWGIGKGEEAEADNFWKELITGLEIYNDRKALSADQKIPLDFFQFHFDSEKGHGDNVLEEMRDAYYKPEFDHKKFLRGGHQALDAIHTFWLGLDQSRRGL
;
A
#
# COMPACT_ATOMS: atom_id res chain seq x y z
N MET A 1 -3.87 14.44 30.50
CA MET A 1 -5.07 13.62 30.18
C MET A 1 -5.51 12.88 31.45
N ASN A 2 -6.82 12.79 31.71
CA ASN A 2 -7.37 12.13 32.90
C ASN A 2 -7.18 10.61 32.81
N THR A 3 -6.71 9.97 33.89
CA THR A 3 -6.32 8.55 33.96
C THR A 3 -7.35 7.53 33.40
N PRO A 4 -8.69 7.73 33.53
CA PRO A 4 -9.68 6.82 32.95
C PRO A 4 -9.66 6.76 31.41
N ARG A 5 -9.63 7.91 30.72
CA ARG A 5 -9.63 7.95 29.24
C ARG A 5 -8.38 7.32 28.64
N ARG A 6 -7.26 7.38 29.34
CA ARG A 6 -6.04 6.68 28.94
C ARG A 6 -6.23 5.16 28.98
N LYS A 7 -6.83 4.63 30.05
CA LYS A 7 -7.11 3.18 30.15
C LYS A 7 -8.06 2.72 29.05
N ASP A 8 -9.05 3.52 28.71
CA ASP A 8 -9.99 3.21 27.63
C ASP A 8 -9.27 3.12 26.27
N PHE A 9 -8.35 4.05 26.00
CA PHE A 9 -7.51 4.00 24.80
C PHE A 9 -6.64 2.75 24.75
N GLU A 10 -5.97 2.38 25.85
CA GLU A 10 -5.16 1.16 25.88
C GLU A 10 -5.99 -0.11 25.60
N VAL A 11 -7.24 -0.15 26.08
CA VAL A 11 -8.16 -1.26 25.76
C VAL A 11 -8.50 -1.28 24.27
N PHE A 12 -8.86 -0.12 23.69
CA PHE A 12 -9.14 -0.03 22.26
C PHE A 12 -7.90 -0.37 21.41
N TRP A 13 -6.73 0.12 21.81
CA TRP A 13 -5.46 -0.18 21.16
C TRP A 13 -5.18 -1.67 21.16
N GLY A 14 -5.38 -2.37 22.29
CA GLY A 14 -5.27 -3.82 22.36
C GLY A 14 -6.22 -4.55 21.39
N ILE A 15 -7.41 -3.99 21.13
CA ILE A 15 -8.34 -4.52 20.11
C ILE A 15 -7.77 -4.28 18.71
N VAL A 16 -7.30 -3.07 18.39
CA VAL A 16 -6.69 -2.75 17.09
C VAL A 16 -5.50 -3.67 16.81
N GLN A 17 -4.61 -3.87 17.78
CA GLN A 17 -3.48 -4.78 17.64
C GLN A 17 -3.93 -6.21 17.38
N LYS A 18 -4.96 -6.69 18.09
CA LYS A 18 -5.46 -8.05 17.91
C LYS A 18 -6.16 -8.22 16.58
N GLU A 19 -6.95 -7.24 16.14
CA GLU A 19 -7.87 -7.39 15.02
C GLU A 19 -7.27 -6.94 13.68
N ILE A 20 -6.54 -5.84 13.67
CA ILE A 20 -5.94 -5.27 12.46
C ILE A 20 -4.53 -5.81 12.26
N HIS A 21 -3.66 -5.73 13.27
CA HIS A 21 -2.23 -6.04 13.10
C HIS A 21 -1.93 -7.52 12.92
N THR A 22 -2.84 -8.41 13.31
CA THR A 22 -2.68 -9.86 13.11
C THR A 22 -3.31 -10.35 11.80
N HIS A 23 -3.86 -9.46 10.98
CA HIS A 23 -4.50 -9.83 9.74
C HIS A 23 -3.51 -10.60 8.83
N PRO A 24 -3.93 -11.71 8.18
CA PRO A 24 -3.01 -12.56 7.40
C PRO A 24 -2.22 -11.81 6.32
N VAL A 25 -2.81 -10.79 5.68
CA VAL A 25 -2.12 -9.98 4.68
C VAL A 25 -0.92 -9.19 5.22
N ILE A 26 -0.90 -8.92 6.53
CA ILE A 26 0.18 -8.22 7.23
C ILE A 26 1.25 -9.20 7.69
N VAL A 27 0.86 -10.30 8.36
CA VAL A 27 1.81 -11.18 9.07
C VAL A 27 2.18 -12.46 8.30
N ASP A 28 1.37 -12.86 7.32
CA ASP A 28 1.52 -14.13 6.61
C ASP A 28 1.08 -14.09 5.15
N ASN A 29 1.56 -13.10 4.41
CA ASN A 29 1.32 -13.01 2.98
C ASN A 29 2.09 -14.12 2.22
N SER A 30 1.38 -15.18 1.86
CA SER A 30 1.96 -16.35 1.19
C SER A 30 2.61 -16.03 -0.16
N TYR A 31 2.07 -15.06 -0.91
CA TYR A 31 2.64 -14.65 -2.20
C TYR A 31 4.02 -14.03 -2.00
N CYS A 32 4.10 -13.01 -1.13
CA CYS A 32 5.34 -12.25 -0.91
C CYS A 32 6.42 -13.11 -0.25
N LYS A 33 6.05 -13.96 0.73
CA LYS A 33 6.97 -14.96 1.32
C LYS A 33 7.54 -15.95 0.30
N TRP A 34 6.73 -16.38 -0.68
CA TRP A 34 7.21 -17.19 -1.79
C TRP A 34 8.11 -16.37 -2.73
N PHE A 35 7.70 -15.16 -3.08
CA PHE A 35 8.39 -14.30 -4.04
C PHE A 35 9.80 -13.93 -3.56
N LYS A 36 9.96 -13.65 -2.26
CA LYS A 36 11.25 -13.38 -1.58
C LYS A 36 12.30 -14.47 -1.79
N LYS A 37 11.91 -15.71 -2.12
CA LYS A 37 12.85 -16.80 -2.42
C LYS A 37 13.60 -16.58 -3.75
N GLY A 38 13.12 -15.66 -4.60
CA GLY A 38 13.76 -15.32 -5.88
C GLY A 38 13.62 -16.39 -6.97
N GLU A 39 12.68 -17.32 -6.78
CA GLU A 39 12.48 -18.46 -7.67
C GLU A 39 11.51 -18.16 -8.83
N ALA A 40 10.82 -17.01 -8.78
CA ALA A 40 9.81 -16.62 -9.75
C ALA A 40 10.29 -16.73 -11.21
N SER A 41 9.43 -17.25 -12.08
CA SER A 41 9.65 -17.28 -13.52
C SER A 41 9.41 -15.89 -14.14
N GLU A 42 9.90 -15.67 -15.35
CA GLU A 42 9.64 -14.40 -16.06
C GLU A 42 8.13 -14.14 -16.25
N ALA A 43 7.35 -15.18 -16.54
CA ALA A 43 5.89 -15.07 -16.65
C ALA A 43 5.23 -14.64 -15.33
N GLN A 44 5.72 -15.14 -14.19
CA GLN A 44 5.21 -14.75 -12.87
C GLN A 44 5.63 -13.32 -12.49
N ILE A 45 6.83 -12.88 -12.91
CA ILE A 45 7.25 -11.48 -12.77
C ILE A 45 6.38 -10.57 -13.62
N ILE A 46 6.08 -10.97 -14.86
CA ILE A 46 5.19 -10.23 -15.75
C ILE A 46 3.79 -10.10 -15.12
N ASP A 47 3.21 -11.19 -14.62
CA ASP A 47 1.89 -11.16 -13.96
C ASP A 47 1.87 -10.18 -12.78
N LEU A 48 2.91 -10.21 -11.92
CA LEU A 48 3.05 -9.22 -10.84
C LEU A 48 2.99 -7.79 -11.36
N PHE A 49 3.82 -7.44 -12.35
CA PHE A 49 3.88 -6.07 -12.88
C PHE A 49 2.58 -5.66 -13.57
N GLU A 50 1.93 -6.56 -14.30
CA GLU A 50 0.63 -6.31 -14.94
C GLU A 50 -0.44 -5.97 -13.92
N GLN A 51 -0.57 -6.78 -12.86
CA GLN A 51 -1.59 -6.54 -11.82
C GLN A 51 -1.23 -5.35 -10.91
N PHE A 52 0.04 -5.19 -10.55
CA PHE A 52 0.50 -4.09 -9.70
C PHE A 52 0.38 -2.72 -10.40
N ALA A 53 0.53 -2.68 -11.73
CA ALA A 53 0.30 -1.46 -12.49
C ALA A 53 -1.18 -1.06 -12.54
N VAL A 54 -2.10 -2.02 -12.55
CA VAL A 54 -3.53 -1.73 -12.40
C VAL A 54 -3.77 -1.10 -11.04
N PHE A 55 -3.20 -1.69 -9.99
CA PHE A 55 -3.25 -1.12 -8.65
C PHE A 55 -2.75 0.34 -8.65
N SER A 56 -1.50 0.58 -9.05
CA SER A 56 -0.89 1.91 -9.04
C SER A 56 -1.72 2.95 -9.81
N LYS A 57 -2.29 2.59 -10.98
CA LYS A 57 -3.08 3.53 -11.78
C LYS A 57 -4.47 3.80 -11.20
N TRP A 58 -5.16 2.77 -10.73
CA TRP A 58 -6.56 2.90 -10.27
C TRP A 58 -6.66 3.32 -8.81
N PHE A 59 -5.59 3.19 -8.02
CA PHE A 59 -5.49 3.73 -6.68
C PHE A 59 -5.76 5.25 -6.63
N LEU A 60 -5.42 5.97 -7.70
CA LEU A 60 -5.74 7.39 -7.87
C LEU A 60 -7.23 7.71 -7.64
N LEU A 61 -8.15 6.82 -8.04
CA LEU A 61 -9.58 7.01 -7.84
C LEU A 61 -9.94 6.90 -6.35
N ALA A 62 -9.46 5.86 -5.67
CA ALA A 62 -9.68 5.69 -4.24
C ALA A 62 -9.07 6.85 -3.43
N GLN A 63 -7.88 7.32 -3.82
CA GLN A 63 -7.20 8.45 -3.20
C GLN A 63 -7.96 9.77 -3.41
N LEU A 64 -8.48 10.02 -4.61
CA LEU A 64 -9.33 11.18 -4.88
C LEU A 64 -10.62 11.10 -4.06
N MET A 65 -11.23 9.93 -3.95
CA MET A 65 -12.42 9.73 -3.11
C MET A 65 -12.12 9.98 -1.63
N ARG A 66 -10.95 9.53 -1.12
CA ARG A 66 -10.49 9.82 0.25
C ARG A 66 -10.36 11.33 0.48
N LEU A 67 -9.73 12.04 -0.45
CA LEU A 67 -9.63 13.50 -0.39
C LEU A 67 -11.01 14.16 -0.30
N LEU A 68 -11.94 13.77 -1.18
CA LEU A 68 -13.27 14.37 -1.23
C LEU A 68 -14.16 14.04 -0.02
N ASN A 69 -13.92 12.89 0.62
CA ASN A 69 -14.74 12.39 1.72
C ASN A 69 -14.04 12.49 3.09
N ALA A 70 -12.91 13.19 3.17
CA ALA A 70 -12.19 13.38 4.43
C ALA A 70 -13.11 13.98 5.51
N SER A 71 -13.03 13.43 6.72
CA SER A 71 -13.86 13.84 7.86
C SER A 71 -13.47 15.20 8.46
N ASP A 72 -12.23 15.63 8.22
CA ASP A 72 -11.70 16.89 8.71
C ASP A 72 -10.57 17.39 7.81
N ARG A 73 -10.15 18.65 8.03
CA ARG A 73 -9.16 19.34 7.19
C ARG A 73 -7.78 18.70 7.24
N GLU A 74 -7.43 18.04 8.34
CA GLU A 74 -6.13 17.41 8.52
C GLU A 74 -6.05 16.14 7.67
N SER A 75 -7.04 15.25 7.80
CA SER A 75 -7.15 14.08 6.93
C SER A 75 -7.28 14.48 5.45
N GLU A 76 -7.97 15.58 5.13
CA GLU A 76 -8.05 16.12 3.75
C GLU A 76 -6.66 16.55 3.24
N THR A 77 -5.90 17.28 4.06
CA THR A 77 -4.56 17.76 3.71
C THR A 77 -3.60 16.60 3.49
N HIS A 78 -3.61 15.59 4.36
CA HIS A 78 -2.78 14.40 4.19
C HIS A 78 -3.17 13.64 2.91
N ALA A 79 -4.46 13.43 2.68
CA ALA A 79 -4.94 12.76 1.46
C ALA A 79 -4.55 13.53 0.18
N ARG A 80 -4.44 14.86 0.25
CA ARG A 80 -4.00 15.73 -0.84
C ARG A 80 -2.53 15.52 -1.18
N TYR A 81 -1.66 15.46 -0.18
CA TYR A 81 -0.23 15.23 -0.39
C TYR A 81 0.02 13.86 -1.02
N ILE A 82 -0.63 12.81 -0.53
CA ILE A 82 -0.53 11.48 -1.14
C ILE A 82 -1.01 11.53 -2.61
N LEU A 83 -2.17 12.13 -2.89
CA LEU A 83 -2.68 12.24 -4.26
C LEU A 83 -1.72 13.00 -5.19
N ALA A 84 -1.14 14.10 -4.71
CA ALA A 84 -0.17 14.88 -5.49
C ALA A 84 1.09 14.06 -5.78
N ASN A 85 1.57 13.28 -4.80
CA ASN A 85 2.72 12.42 -4.97
C ASN A 85 2.47 11.30 -6.01
N GLU A 86 1.33 10.61 -5.91
CA GLU A 86 0.89 9.61 -6.88
C GLU A 86 0.81 10.17 -8.32
N LEU A 87 0.42 11.45 -8.47
CA LEU A 87 0.34 12.16 -9.74
C LEU A 87 1.70 12.66 -10.27
N GLY A 88 2.76 12.63 -9.45
CA GLY A 88 4.13 12.97 -9.86
C GLY A 88 4.68 14.28 -9.29
N VAL A 89 4.21 14.70 -8.11
CA VAL A 89 4.86 15.73 -7.31
C VAL A 89 5.82 15.06 -6.32
N GLY A 90 6.99 15.66 -6.10
CA GLY A 90 7.92 15.16 -5.07
C GLY A 90 7.30 15.21 -3.67
N ILE A 91 7.75 14.32 -2.77
CA ILE A 91 7.38 14.32 -1.36
C ILE A 91 8.56 14.80 -0.51
N ASN A 92 8.28 15.68 0.45
CA ASN A 92 9.23 16.18 1.43
C ASN A 92 9.42 15.14 2.56
N PRO A 93 10.50 15.24 3.35
CA PRO A 93 10.71 14.36 4.50
C PRO A 93 9.60 14.41 5.56
N ASP A 94 8.82 15.50 5.61
CA ASP A 94 7.66 15.65 6.49
C ASP A 94 6.36 15.08 5.90
N GLY A 95 6.42 14.43 4.73
CA GLY A 95 5.28 13.85 4.04
C GLY A 95 4.46 14.85 3.20
N SER A 96 4.81 16.13 3.21
CA SER A 96 4.13 17.14 2.39
C SER A 96 4.60 17.12 0.94
N THR A 97 3.79 17.63 0.02
CA THR A 97 4.21 17.90 -1.38
C THR A 97 4.35 19.39 -1.65
N GLU A 98 4.43 20.21 -0.60
CA GLU A 98 4.53 21.66 -0.71
C GLU A 98 5.85 22.07 -1.38
N GLU A 99 5.76 23.06 -2.26
CA GLU A 99 6.89 23.64 -3.01
C GLU A 99 7.68 22.65 -3.91
N GLN A 100 7.19 21.41 -4.05
CA GLN A 100 7.83 20.38 -4.87
C GLN A 100 7.42 20.50 -6.35
N PRO A 101 8.33 20.22 -7.31
CA PRO A 101 8.00 20.32 -8.72
C PRO A 101 7.14 19.13 -9.16
N PHE A 102 6.20 19.38 -10.07
CA PHE A 102 5.50 18.34 -10.82
C PHE A 102 6.37 17.82 -11.97
N LYS A 103 6.42 16.49 -12.14
CA LYS A 103 6.94 15.83 -13.34
C LYS A 103 6.07 14.63 -13.68
N THR A 104 5.53 14.57 -14.88
CA THR A 104 4.71 13.43 -15.34
C THR A 104 5.43 12.09 -15.21
N ARG A 105 6.76 12.06 -15.42
CA ARG A 105 7.58 10.85 -15.26
C ARG A 105 7.71 10.35 -13.81
N TRP A 106 7.39 11.19 -12.83
CA TRP A 106 7.41 10.85 -11.40
C TRP A 106 6.08 10.28 -10.93
N ALA A 107 5.00 10.39 -11.72
CA ALA A 107 3.75 9.72 -11.39
C ALA A 107 4.03 8.22 -11.21
N HIS A 108 3.51 7.63 -10.13
CA HIS A 108 3.89 6.26 -9.73
C HIS A 108 3.65 5.25 -10.85
N ILE A 109 2.54 5.36 -11.58
CA ILE A 109 2.26 4.52 -12.75
C ILE A 109 3.31 4.66 -13.87
N ASN A 110 3.81 5.87 -14.12
CA ASN A 110 4.82 6.09 -15.17
C ASN A 110 6.20 5.60 -14.72
N TRP A 111 6.53 5.78 -13.45
CA TRP A 111 7.75 5.19 -12.89
C TRP A 111 7.70 3.67 -12.91
N LEU A 112 6.57 3.05 -12.53
CA LEU A 112 6.40 1.60 -12.59
C LEU A 112 6.51 1.06 -14.02
N ARG A 113 5.96 1.78 -15.02
CA ARG A 113 6.16 1.45 -16.45
C ARG A 113 7.63 1.50 -16.84
N ASP A 114 8.37 2.49 -16.34
CA ASP A 114 9.82 2.59 -16.59
C ASP A 114 10.58 1.43 -15.93
N THR A 115 10.20 1.04 -14.72
CA THR A 115 10.71 -0.14 -14.02
C THR A 115 10.43 -1.44 -14.78
N ALA A 116 9.26 -1.54 -15.42
CA ALA A 116 8.84 -2.72 -16.16
C ALA A 116 9.46 -2.85 -17.58
N ARG A 117 10.19 -1.83 -18.07
CA ARG A 117 10.75 -1.83 -19.44
C ARG A 117 11.57 -3.08 -19.79
N PRO A 118 12.43 -3.63 -18.90
CA PRO A 118 13.20 -4.83 -19.24
C PRO A 118 12.35 -6.07 -19.51
N LEU A 119 11.08 -6.08 -19.09
CA LEU A 119 10.12 -7.16 -19.33
C LEU A 119 9.44 -7.07 -20.71
N ASN A 120 9.75 -6.04 -21.51
CA ASN A 120 9.16 -5.80 -22.83
C ASN A 120 7.62 -5.78 -22.83
N LEU A 121 7.01 -5.29 -21.74
CA LEU A 121 5.57 -5.12 -21.64
C LEU A 121 5.09 -3.93 -22.47
N ASP A 122 3.86 -4.03 -22.98
CA ASP A 122 3.20 -2.95 -23.70
C ASP A 122 2.79 -1.83 -22.72
N PRO A 123 3.45 -0.65 -22.75
CA PRO A 123 3.20 0.42 -21.78
C PRO A 123 1.79 1.00 -21.90
N ASP A 124 1.14 0.88 -23.07
CA ASP A 124 -0.21 1.39 -23.29
C ASP A 124 -1.26 0.49 -22.61
N LYS A 125 -0.95 -0.80 -22.45
CA LYS A 125 -1.79 -1.77 -21.73
C LYS A 125 -1.47 -1.84 -20.25
N LEU A 126 -0.25 -1.49 -19.85
CA LEU A 126 0.16 -1.57 -18.45
C LEU A 126 -0.64 -0.58 -17.59
N GLY A 127 -1.41 -1.13 -16.65
CA GLY A 127 -2.38 -0.42 -15.82
C GLY A 127 -3.79 -0.30 -16.41
N SER A 128 -4.08 -0.90 -17.56
CA SER A 128 -5.44 -0.90 -18.13
C SER A 128 -6.41 -1.70 -17.25
N TRP A 129 -7.67 -1.28 -17.18
CA TRP A 129 -8.68 -2.06 -16.44
C TRP A 129 -8.93 -3.40 -17.11
N GLU A 130 -8.81 -3.44 -18.42
CA GLU A 130 -9.06 -4.61 -19.26
C GLU A 130 -8.03 -5.72 -18.99
N SER A 131 -6.78 -5.37 -18.70
CA SER A 131 -5.71 -6.34 -18.36
C SER A 131 -5.77 -6.85 -16.92
N SER A 132 -6.67 -6.33 -16.09
CA SER A 132 -6.74 -6.71 -14.69
C SER A 132 -7.50 -8.02 -14.46
N SER A 133 -6.96 -8.85 -13.57
CA SER A 133 -7.59 -10.09 -13.11
C SER A 133 -8.91 -9.78 -12.37
N PRO A 134 -9.85 -10.74 -12.26
CA PRO A 134 -11.06 -10.56 -11.47
C PRO A 134 -10.77 -10.12 -10.02
N GLN A 135 -9.75 -10.71 -9.39
CA GLN A 135 -9.33 -10.42 -8.02
C GLN A 135 -8.74 -9.01 -7.90
N THR A 136 -7.95 -8.57 -8.88
CA THR A 136 -7.44 -7.19 -8.93
C THR A 136 -8.59 -6.18 -9.05
N LYS A 137 -9.61 -6.48 -9.88
CA LYS A 137 -10.82 -5.63 -9.98
C LYS A 137 -11.61 -5.58 -8.68
N GLU A 138 -11.74 -6.71 -8.00
CA GLU A 138 -12.41 -6.81 -6.71
C GLU A 138 -11.66 -6.01 -5.64
N PHE A 139 -10.34 -6.14 -5.58
CA PHE A 139 -9.47 -5.33 -4.73
C PHE A 139 -9.66 -3.83 -4.96
N ILE A 140 -9.60 -3.35 -6.21
CA ILE A 140 -9.79 -1.92 -6.51
C ILE A 140 -11.16 -1.42 -6.04
N LYS A 141 -12.23 -2.16 -6.32
CA LYS A 141 -13.58 -1.83 -5.81
C LYS A 141 -13.64 -1.84 -4.29
N GLY A 142 -12.91 -2.77 -3.65
CA GLY A 142 -12.75 -2.82 -2.21
C GLY A 142 -12.13 -1.53 -1.67
N LEU A 143 -11.04 -1.04 -2.27
CA LEU A 143 -10.41 0.24 -1.89
C LEU A 143 -11.35 1.42 -2.10
N GLU A 144 -12.06 1.50 -3.23
CA GLU A 144 -13.04 2.56 -3.48
C GLU A 144 -14.15 2.58 -2.40
N SER A 145 -14.64 1.39 -2.01
CA SER A 145 -15.72 1.28 -1.02
C SER A 145 -15.27 1.53 0.43
N THR A 146 -13.97 1.34 0.71
CA THR A 146 -13.39 1.44 2.05
C THR A 146 -12.63 2.74 2.23
N TYR A 147 -11.42 2.81 1.68
CA TYR A 147 -10.56 3.98 1.73
C TYR A 147 -11.21 5.23 1.11
N GLY A 148 -11.97 5.04 0.03
CA GLY A 148 -12.77 6.09 -0.61
C GLY A 148 -14.14 6.36 0.04
N SER A 149 -14.48 5.73 1.16
CA SER A 149 -15.80 5.80 1.79
C SER A 149 -16.27 7.23 2.08
N LYS A 150 -17.57 7.48 1.93
CA LYS A 150 -18.24 8.73 2.37
C LYS A 150 -18.43 8.82 3.88
N ASP A 151 -18.40 7.69 4.56
CA ASP A 151 -18.39 7.63 6.02
C ASP A 151 -16.93 7.81 6.47
N GLY A 152 -16.59 9.03 6.90
CA GLY A 152 -15.21 9.42 7.20
C GLY A 152 -14.57 8.58 8.31
N GLU A 153 -15.34 8.09 9.29
CA GLU A 153 -14.79 7.23 10.35
C GLU A 153 -14.47 5.83 9.82
N PHE A 154 -15.31 5.32 8.91
CA PHE A 154 -15.03 4.08 8.19
C PHE A 154 -13.80 4.21 7.29
N GLY A 155 -13.69 5.33 6.56
CA GLY A 155 -12.53 5.64 5.72
C GLY A 155 -11.25 5.83 6.52
N ARG A 156 -11.33 6.46 7.71
CA ARG A 156 -10.19 6.60 8.64
C ARG A 156 -9.66 5.24 9.10
N GLY A 157 -10.56 4.33 9.47
CA GLY A 157 -10.20 2.96 9.82
C GLY A 157 -9.53 2.20 8.66
N ALA A 158 -10.06 2.37 7.44
CA ALA A 158 -9.46 1.79 6.23
C ALA A 158 -8.05 2.35 5.98
N SER A 159 -7.86 3.67 6.06
CA SER A 159 -6.55 4.31 5.92
C SER A 159 -5.56 3.80 6.95
N TYR A 160 -5.93 3.78 8.23
CA TYR A 160 -5.07 3.26 9.28
C TYR A 160 -4.59 1.85 8.97
N ALA A 161 -5.49 0.97 8.54
CA ALA A 161 -5.14 -0.41 8.26
C ALA A 161 -4.25 -0.58 7.02
N ILE A 162 -4.52 0.16 5.93
CA ILE A 162 -3.70 0.15 4.70
C ILE A 162 -2.29 0.65 4.99
N GLU A 163 -2.16 1.79 5.67
CA GLU A 163 -0.87 2.40 5.98
C GLU A 163 -0.09 1.56 7.01
N THR A 164 -0.79 0.92 7.95
CA THR A 164 -0.18 -0.07 8.88
C THR A 164 0.34 -1.29 8.14
N TRP A 165 -0.42 -1.83 7.17
CA TRP A 165 0.03 -2.94 6.33
C TRP A 165 1.27 -2.53 5.53
N ALA A 166 1.23 -1.35 4.92
CA ALA A 166 2.31 -0.87 4.07
C ALA A 166 3.62 -0.66 4.85
N ALA A 167 3.52 -0.08 6.04
CA ALA A 167 4.63 0.23 6.93
C ALA A 167 5.03 -0.91 7.88
N TRP A 168 4.40 -2.09 7.79
CA TRP A 168 4.55 -3.13 8.79
C TRP A 168 6.01 -3.57 8.97
N GLY A 169 6.50 -3.56 10.21
CA GLY A 169 7.88 -3.95 10.54
C GLY A 169 8.95 -2.89 10.29
N ILE A 170 8.66 -1.84 9.51
CA ILE A 170 9.65 -0.81 9.14
C ILE A 170 10.11 -0.02 10.36
N GLY A 171 11.43 0.12 10.52
CA GLY A 171 12.06 0.79 11.66
C GLY A 171 12.06 -0.04 12.96
N LYS A 172 11.59 -1.30 12.94
CA LYS A 172 11.60 -2.20 14.10
C LYS A 172 12.79 -3.17 14.13
N GLY A 173 13.75 -2.98 13.23
CA GLY A 173 14.96 -3.80 13.09
C GLY A 173 14.93 -4.67 11.85
N GLU A 174 16.11 -5.14 11.43
CA GLU A 174 16.31 -5.85 10.15
C GLU A 174 15.42 -7.07 9.98
N GLU A 175 15.19 -7.85 11.05
CA GLU A 175 14.34 -9.05 11.00
C GLU A 175 12.87 -8.69 10.71
N ALA A 176 12.35 -7.66 11.37
CA ALA A 176 10.97 -7.21 11.16
C ALA A 176 10.80 -6.55 9.78
N GLU A 177 11.80 -5.79 9.33
CA GLU A 177 11.83 -5.18 8.00
C GLU A 177 11.90 -6.22 6.89
N ALA A 178 12.62 -7.33 7.10
CA ALA A 178 12.75 -8.40 6.12
C ALA A 178 11.41 -9.06 5.80
N ASP A 179 10.43 -8.99 6.70
CA ASP A 179 9.08 -9.55 6.53
C ASP A 179 8.05 -8.51 6.08
N ASN A 180 8.48 -7.26 5.80
CA ASN A 180 7.64 -6.28 5.12
C ASN A 180 7.51 -6.63 3.64
N PHE A 181 6.29 -6.57 3.10
CA PHE A 181 6.02 -7.01 1.73
C PHE A 181 6.85 -6.25 0.66
N TRP A 182 7.15 -4.96 0.85
CA TRP A 182 8.04 -4.23 -0.07
C TRP A 182 9.45 -4.84 -0.07
N LYS A 183 9.98 -5.16 1.12
CA LYS A 183 11.28 -5.79 1.26
C LYS A 183 11.30 -7.19 0.65
N GLU A 184 10.23 -7.95 0.82
CA GLU A 184 10.06 -9.26 0.20
C GLU A 184 10.08 -9.18 -1.35
N LEU A 185 9.41 -8.18 -1.93
CA LEU A 185 9.44 -7.93 -3.38
C LEU A 185 10.85 -7.50 -3.85
N ILE A 186 11.50 -6.58 -3.14
CA ILE A 186 12.86 -6.12 -3.46
C ILE A 186 13.82 -7.31 -3.47
N THR A 187 13.84 -8.12 -2.41
CA THR A 187 14.71 -9.30 -2.31
C THR A 187 14.44 -10.31 -3.41
N GLY A 188 13.16 -10.58 -3.74
CA GLY A 188 12.82 -11.50 -4.83
C GLY A 188 13.32 -11.00 -6.20
N LEU A 189 13.16 -9.71 -6.49
CA LEU A 189 13.63 -9.10 -7.75
C LEU A 189 15.16 -9.03 -7.84
N GLU A 190 15.83 -8.75 -6.72
CA GLU A 190 17.30 -8.74 -6.64
C GLU A 190 17.87 -10.12 -6.98
N ILE A 191 17.36 -11.18 -6.34
CA ILE A 191 17.77 -12.56 -6.62
C ILE A 191 17.43 -12.96 -8.07
N TYR A 192 16.27 -12.55 -8.58
CA TYR A 192 15.89 -12.80 -9.98
C TYR A 192 16.90 -12.19 -10.96
N ASN A 193 17.22 -10.91 -10.77
CA ASN A 193 18.17 -10.17 -11.60
C ASN A 193 19.56 -10.85 -11.60
N ASP A 194 20.03 -11.29 -10.43
CA ASP A 194 21.34 -11.91 -10.28
C ASP A 194 21.39 -13.32 -10.87
N ARG A 195 20.34 -14.14 -10.65
CA ARG A 195 20.24 -15.50 -11.22
C ARG A 195 20.24 -15.51 -12.75
N LYS A 196 19.61 -14.50 -13.35
CA LYS A 196 19.55 -14.36 -14.81
C LYS A 196 20.83 -13.78 -15.42
N ALA A 197 21.80 -13.35 -14.61
CA ALA A 197 23.05 -12.74 -15.03
C ALA A 197 22.84 -11.58 -16.03
N LEU A 198 21.78 -10.80 -15.81
CA LEU A 198 21.35 -9.72 -16.71
C LEU A 198 22.38 -8.59 -16.74
N SER A 199 22.63 -8.04 -17.92
CA SER A 199 23.39 -6.79 -18.03
C SER A 199 22.61 -5.63 -17.37
N ALA A 200 23.30 -4.54 -17.06
CA ALA A 200 22.71 -3.43 -16.30
C ALA A 200 21.42 -2.86 -16.94
N ASP A 201 21.34 -2.85 -18.27
CA ASP A 201 20.18 -2.41 -19.06
C ASP A 201 19.03 -3.43 -19.12
N GLN A 202 19.29 -4.67 -18.72
CA GLN A 202 18.31 -5.76 -18.67
C GLN A 202 17.80 -6.04 -17.25
N LYS A 203 18.48 -5.55 -16.21
CA LYS A 203 18.03 -5.69 -14.83
C LYS A 203 16.77 -4.87 -14.60
N ILE A 204 15.82 -5.45 -13.87
CA ILE A 204 14.65 -4.73 -13.36
C ILE A 204 15.14 -3.74 -12.30
N PRO A 205 14.94 -2.42 -12.47
CA PRO A 205 15.31 -1.44 -11.45
C PRO A 205 14.55 -1.67 -10.14
N LEU A 206 15.20 -1.45 -9.01
CA LEU A 206 14.59 -1.64 -7.68
C LEU A 206 14.11 -0.33 -7.06
N ASP A 207 14.50 0.83 -7.61
CA ASP A 207 14.31 2.15 -7.01
C ASP A 207 12.85 2.48 -6.71
N PHE A 208 11.91 2.01 -7.55
CA PHE A 208 10.47 2.18 -7.31
C PHE A 208 10.07 1.54 -5.98
N PHE A 209 10.40 0.26 -5.79
CA PHE A 209 10.03 -0.48 -4.57
C PHE A 209 10.81 0.02 -3.35
N GLN A 210 12.09 0.38 -3.53
CA GLN A 210 12.93 0.91 -2.46
C GLN A 210 12.40 2.25 -1.95
N PHE A 211 12.00 3.15 -2.85
CA PHE A 211 11.36 4.41 -2.48
C PHE A 211 10.11 4.21 -1.63
N HIS A 212 9.23 3.28 -2.04
CA HIS A 212 8.03 2.99 -1.26
C HIS A 212 8.41 2.45 0.12
N PHE A 213 9.28 1.43 0.21
CA PHE A 213 9.76 0.93 1.49
C PHE A 213 10.32 2.04 2.41
N ASP A 214 11.13 2.95 1.88
CA ASP A 214 11.72 4.03 2.68
C ASP A 214 10.70 5.08 3.11
N SER A 215 9.69 5.37 2.28
CA SER A 215 8.65 6.37 2.55
C SER A 215 7.58 5.91 3.55
N GLU A 216 7.26 4.62 3.57
CA GLU A 216 6.09 4.08 4.30
C GLU A 216 6.24 4.14 5.81
N LYS A 217 7.46 4.20 6.34
CA LYS A 217 7.68 4.41 7.78
C LYS A 217 6.95 5.67 8.28
N GLY A 218 7.07 6.77 7.55
CA GLY A 218 6.42 8.03 7.90
C GLY A 218 4.90 7.92 7.89
N HIS A 219 4.34 7.23 6.89
CA HIS A 219 2.90 6.99 6.78
C HIS A 219 2.36 6.19 7.98
N GLY A 220 3.03 5.09 8.36
CA GLY A 220 2.63 4.27 9.51
C GLY A 220 2.60 5.03 10.84
N ASP A 221 3.60 5.89 11.09
CA ASP A 221 3.65 6.72 12.30
C ASP A 221 2.53 7.79 12.27
N ASN A 222 2.29 8.43 11.12
CA ASN A 222 1.27 9.47 10.95
C ASN A 222 -0.15 8.95 11.24
N VAL A 223 -0.55 7.79 10.70
CA VAL A 223 -1.91 7.25 10.96
C VAL A 223 -2.11 6.79 12.38
N LEU A 224 -1.04 6.37 13.07
CA LEU A 224 -1.13 6.03 14.49
C LEU A 224 -1.43 7.28 15.33
N GLU A 225 -0.76 8.39 15.03
CA GLU A 225 -1.05 9.68 15.68
C GLU A 225 -2.46 10.17 15.33
N GLU A 226 -2.86 10.11 14.06
CA GLU A 226 -4.21 10.47 13.59
C GLU A 226 -5.30 9.67 14.32
N MET A 227 -5.14 8.34 14.43
CA MET A 227 -6.07 7.48 15.15
C MET A 227 -6.11 7.84 16.65
N ARG A 228 -4.96 8.06 17.27
CA ARG A 228 -4.89 8.43 18.70
C ARG A 228 -5.61 9.75 18.96
N ASP A 229 -5.44 10.73 18.08
CA ASP A 229 -6.05 12.04 18.23
C ASP A 229 -7.56 11.99 17.92
N ALA A 230 -7.97 11.22 16.91
CA ALA A 230 -9.37 10.96 16.62
C ALA A 230 -10.07 10.26 17.78
N TYR A 231 -9.43 9.28 18.43
CA TYR A 231 -10.00 8.51 19.55
C TYR A 231 -10.56 9.37 20.68
N TYR A 232 -9.91 10.50 20.98
CA TYR A 232 -10.33 11.37 22.07
C TYR A 232 -11.43 12.36 21.69
N LYS A 233 -11.86 12.39 20.42
CA LYS A 233 -12.98 13.19 19.93
C LYS A 233 -14.33 12.50 20.29
N PRO A 234 -15.36 13.24 20.74
CA PRO A 234 -16.66 12.67 21.15
C PRO A 234 -17.36 11.80 20.10
N GLU A 235 -17.11 12.07 18.82
CA GLU A 235 -17.75 11.47 17.65
C GLU A 235 -17.06 10.18 17.15
N PHE A 236 -15.93 9.79 17.74
CA PHE A 236 -15.17 8.61 17.31
C PHE A 236 -15.98 7.31 17.51
N ASP A 237 -16.17 6.56 16.42
CA ASP A 237 -16.92 5.29 16.42
C ASP A 237 -15.97 4.11 16.21
N HIS A 238 -15.62 3.45 17.31
CA HIS A 238 -14.66 2.34 17.33
C HIS A 238 -15.10 1.19 16.41
N LYS A 239 -16.41 0.94 16.31
CA LYS A 239 -16.94 -0.17 15.52
C LYS A 239 -16.84 0.12 14.04
N LYS A 240 -17.13 1.36 13.64
CA LYS A 240 -16.97 1.78 12.24
C LYS A 240 -15.51 1.80 11.83
N PHE A 241 -14.64 2.34 12.67
CA PHE A 241 -13.20 2.35 12.45
C PHE A 241 -12.67 0.92 12.20
N LEU A 242 -12.92 0.00 13.14
CA LEU A 242 -12.45 -1.40 13.01
C LEU A 242 -13.04 -2.07 11.77
N ARG A 243 -14.34 -1.88 11.49
CA ARG A 243 -14.99 -2.45 10.31
C ARG A 243 -14.37 -1.93 9.00
N GLY A 244 -14.00 -0.64 8.95
CA GLY A 244 -13.29 -0.04 7.82
C GLY A 244 -11.92 -0.66 7.60
N GLY A 245 -11.16 -0.81 8.69
CA GLY A 245 -9.84 -1.44 8.65
C GLY A 245 -9.87 -2.89 8.19
N HIS A 246 -10.78 -3.70 8.73
CA HIS A 246 -10.96 -5.10 8.31
C HIS A 246 -11.28 -5.22 6.83
N GLN A 247 -12.29 -4.49 6.34
CA GLN A 247 -12.69 -4.60 4.93
C GLN A 247 -11.61 -4.11 3.97
N ALA A 248 -10.80 -3.12 4.37
CA ALA A 248 -9.67 -2.67 3.58
C ALA A 248 -8.58 -3.76 3.49
N LEU A 249 -8.25 -4.41 4.60
CA LEU A 249 -7.27 -5.51 4.61
C LEU A 249 -7.76 -6.75 3.87
N ASP A 250 -9.05 -7.07 3.95
CA ASP A 250 -9.67 -8.14 3.15
C ASP A 250 -9.55 -7.85 1.65
N ALA A 251 -9.76 -6.61 1.24
CA ALA A 251 -9.58 -6.19 -0.15
C ALA A 251 -8.12 -6.35 -0.60
N ILE A 252 -7.16 -5.87 0.19
CA ILE A 252 -5.72 -6.06 -0.11
C ILE A 252 -5.37 -7.55 -0.16
N HIS A 253 -5.91 -8.35 0.76
CA HIS A 253 -5.66 -9.79 0.79
C HIS A 253 -6.18 -10.48 -0.47
N THR A 254 -7.32 -10.04 -1.00
CA THR A 254 -7.89 -10.53 -2.26
C THR A 254 -6.92 -10.33 -3.43
N PHE A 255 -6.23 -9.18 -3.50
CA PHE A 255 -5.20 -8.93 -4.51
C PHE A 255 -4.05 -9.95 -4.43
N TRP A 256 -3.49 -10.16 -3.23
CA TRP A 256 -2.38 -11.09 -3.03
C TRP A 256 -2.77 -12.55 -3.23
N LEU A 257 -3.98 -12.95 -2.82
CA LEU A 257 -4.51 -14.28 -3.08
C LEU A 257 -4.72 -14.51 -4.58
N GLY A 258 -5.14 -13.48 -5.32
CA GLY A 258 -5.24 -13.53 -6.78
C GLY A 258 -3.90 -13.81 -7.43
N LEU A 259 -2.85 -13.05 -7.07
CA LEU A 259 -1.49 -13.29 -7.53
C LEU A 259 -0.96 -14.68 -7.12
N ASP A 260 -1.22 -15.11 -5.89
CA ASP A 260 -0.83 -16.43 -5.40
C ASP A 260 -1.51 -17.58 -6.14
N GLN A 261 -2.76 -17.38 -6.55
CA GLN A 261 -3.49 -18.33 -7.39
C GLN A 261 -2.91 -18.35 -8.82
N SER A 262 -2.74 -17.18 -9.44
CA SER A 262 -2.22 -17.05 -10.80
C SER A 262 -0.84 -17.68 -10.95
N ARG A 263 0.10 -17.38 -10.04
CA ARG A 263 1.47 -17.91 -10.13
C ARG A 263 1.53 -19.44 -10.09
N ARG A 264 0.56 -20.12 -9.46
CA ARG A 264 0.54 -21.59 -9.38
C ARG A 264 0.11 -22.23 -10.70
N GLY A 265 -0.50 -21.44 -11.59
CA GLY A 265 -0.88 -21.85 -12.95
C GLY A 265 0.09 -21.41 -14.05
N LEU A 266 1.11 -20.61 -13.73
CA LEU A 266 2.17 -20.12 -14.63
C LEU A 266 3.48 -20.86 -14.41
#